data_AF-A0AAX3SUY8-F1
#
_entry.id   AF-A0AAX3SUY8-F1
#
_cell.length_a   1.000
_cell.length_b   1.000
_cell.length_c   1.000
_cell.angle_alpha   90.00
_cell.angle_beta   90.00
_cell.angle_gamma   90.00
#
_symmetry.space_group_name_H-M   'P 1'
#
loop_
_entity.id
_entity.type
_entity.pdbx_description
1 polymer ?
#
loop_
_entity_poly.entity_id
_entity_poly.type
_entity_poly.pdbx_seq_one_letter_code
_entity_poly.pdbx_strand_id
1 'polypeptide(L)'
;MALLACGLVIAGCTPDTNPAGGARTQVQRDVESYAIASCLTQQAEPYLKDQGDAWASVVVQRMHGDIETLAGIAEQVQRENTNGDMAVMRDETRPRQGKPLPVLHCGEVIDRPAVRAAIQKAIAALRPSYESR
;
A
#
# COMPACT_ATOMS: atom_id res chain seq x y z
N MET A 1 12.18 -40.66 -48.05
CA MET A 1 11.31 -39.54 -47.64
C MET A 1 10.55 -39.95 -46.39
N ALA A 2 10.68 -39.18 -45.32
CA ALA A 2 9.69 -38.88 -44.28
C ALA A 2 10.46 -38.53 -42.98
N LEU A 3 10.74 -37.24 -42.80
CA LEU A 3 11.12 -36.67 -41.51
C LEU A 3 9.89 -36.68 -40.59
N LEU A 4 9.99 -37.24 -39.39
CA LEU A 4 9.06 -36.93 -38.30
C LEU A 4 9.81 -36.13 -37.23
N ALA A 5 9.59 -34.82 -37.27
CA ALA A 5 9.93 -33.90 -36.21
C ALA A 5 8.84 -33.98 -35.13
N CYS A 6 9.15 -34.57 -33.97
CA CYS A 6 8.34 -34.42 -32.76
C CYS A 6 8.67 -33.07 -32.13
N GLY A 7 7.79 -32.09 -32.34
CA GLY A 7 7.88 -30.77 -31.74
C GLY A 7 7.75 -30.84 -30.22
N LEU A 8 8.76 -30.33 -29.50
CA LEU A 8 8.60 -29.87 -28.12
C LEU A 8 7.71 -28.63 -28.13
N VAL A 9 6.49 -28.74 -27.63
CA VAL A 9 5.69 -27.57 -27.24
C VAL A 9 6.04 -27.28 -25.78
N ILE A 10 7.04 -26.44 -25.57
CA ILE A 10 7.28 -25.84 -24.25
C ILE A 10 6.17 -24.80 -24.08
N ALA A 11 5.09 -25.18 -23.40
CA ALA A 11 4.11 -24.23 -22.89
C ALA A 11 4.81 -23.38 -21.82
N GLY A 12 5.47 -22.31 -22.26
CA GLY A 12 5.98 -21.28 -21.38
C GLY A 12 4.79 -20.58 -20.73
N CYS A 13 4.54 -20.87 -19.46
CA CYS A 13 3.83 -19.93 -18.60
C CYS A 13 4.64 -18.65 -18.62
N THR A 14 4.21 -17.63 -19.37
CA THR A 14 4.73 -16.28 -19.21
C THR A 14 4.36 -15.87 -17.78
N PRO A 15 5.32 -15.68 -16.88
CA PRO A 15 5.01 -14.97 -15.65
C PRO A 15 4.50 -13.60 -16.09
N ASP A 16 3.37 -13.16 -15.52
CA ASP A 16 2.94 -11.77 -15.58
C ASP A 16 4.05 -10.93 -14.91
N THR A 17 5.09 -10.64 -15.68
CA THR A 17 6.11 -9.67 -15.33
C THR A 17 5.41 -8.34 -15.42
N ASN A 18 4.79 -7.91 -14.32
CA ASN A 18 4.62 -6.49 -14.07
C ASN A 18 6.01 -5.88 -14.22
N PRO A 19 6.29 -5.09 -15.27
CA PRO A 19 7.59 -4.51 -15.44
C PRO A 19 7.84 -3.64 -14.21
N ALA A 20 8.97 -3.87 -13.53
CA ALA A 20 9.44 -2.99 -12.47
C ALA A 20 9.61 -1.59 -13.10
N GLY A 21 8.63 -0.71 -12.89
CA GLY A 21 8.52 0.59 -13.55
C GLY A 21 7.15 0.93 -14.15
N GLY A 22 6.17 0.02 -14.16
CA GLY A 22 4.79 0.33 -14.54
C GLY A 22 4.15 1.34 -13.58
N ALA A 23 3.40 2.31 -14.10
CA ALA A 23 2.61 3.21 -13.26
C ALA A 23 1.59 2.39 -12.44
N ARG A 24 1.52 2.65 -11.12
CA ARG A 24 0.52 2.03 -10.23
C ARG A 24 -0.88 2.20 -10.82
N THR A 25 -1.70 1.15 -10.80
CA THR A 25 -3.12 1.26 -11.20
C THR A 25 -3.88 2.22 -10.27
N GLN A 26 -5.05 2.72 -10.69
CA GLN A 26 -5.81 3.63 -9.83
C GLN A 26 -6.25 2.95 -8.52
N VAL A 27 -6.75 1.72 -8.59
CA VAL A 27 -7.11 0.93 -7.40
C VAL A 27 -5.91 0.74 -6.47
N GLN A 28 -4.72 0.45 -7.02
CA GLN A 28 -3.51 0.32 -6.20
C GLN A 28 -3.14 1.64 -5.52
N ARG A 29 -3.18 2.77 -6.26
CA ARG A 29 -2.89 4.10 -5.70
C ARG A 29 -3.86 4.47 -4.58
N ASP A 30 -5.15 4.19 -4.73
CA ASP A 30 -6.16 4.53 -3.74
C ASP A 30 -6.00 3.67 -2.48
N VAL A 31 -5.85 2.36 -2.64
CA VAL A 31 -5.68 1.44 -1.50
C VAL A 31 -4.39 1.71 -0.72
N GLU A 32 -3.26 1.94 -1.42
CA GLU A 32 -2.00 2.30 -0.77
C GLU A 32 -2.07 3.68 -0.11
N SER A 33 -2.72 4.66 -0.76
CA SER A 33 -2.95 5.99 -0.19
C SER A 33 -3.79 5.93 1.08
N TYR A 34 -4.82 5.08 1.10
CA TYR A 34 -5.65 4.87 2.29
C TYR A 34 -4.83 4.33 3.46
N ALA A 35 -3.95 3.34 3.23
CA ALA A 35 -3.07 2.81 4.27
C ALA A 35 -2.15 3.89 4.89
N ILE A 36 -1.54 4.73 4.05
CA ILE A 36 -0.69 5.84 4.50
C ILE A 36 -1.52 6.86 5.29
N ALA A 37 -2.68 7.24 4.76
CA ALA A 37 -3.60 8.17 5.42
C ALA A 37 -4.05 7.64 6.78
N SER A 38 -4.46 6.37 6.88
CA SER A 38 -4.82 5.71 8.14
C SER A 38 -3.68 5.72 9.15
N CYS A 39 -2.43 5.58 8.72
CA CYS A 39 -1.27 5.69 9.62
C CYS A 39 -1.12 7.11 10.17
N LEU A 40 -1.33 8.13 9.33
CA LEU A 40 -1.24 9.54 9.71
C LEU A 40 -2.27 9.92 10.78
N THR A 41 -3.50 9.38 10.71
CA THR A 41 -4.56 9.59 11.72
C THR A 41 -4.18 9.14 13.14
N GLN A 42 -3.15 8.30 13.26
CA GLN A 42 -2.68 7.74 14.52
C GLN A 42 -1.43 8.42 15.06
N GLN A 43 -0.87 9.40 14.34
CA GLN A 43 0.35 10.09 14.76
C GLN A 43 0.09 11.05 15.91
N ALA A 44 1.10 11.29 16.74
CA ALA A 44 0.93 12.15 17.92
C ALA A 44 0.62 13.62 17.56
N GLU A 45 1.20 14.12 16.47
CA GLU A 45 1.08 15.51 16.03
C GLU A 45 -0.32 15.79 15.44
N PRO A 46 -1.09 16.76 15.98
CA PRO A 46 -2.45 17.05 15.51
C PRO A 46 -2.53 17.36 14.02
N TYR A 47 -1.58 18.14 13.49
CA TYR A 47 -1.56 18.45 12.06
C TYR A 47 -1.46 17.20 11.18
N LEU A 48 -0.68 16.19 11.60
CA LEU A 48 -0.57 14.95 10.83
C LEU A 48 -1.87 14.15 10.85
N LYS A 49 -2.60 14.16 11.97
CA LYS A 49 -3.90 13.52 12.07
C LYS A 49 -4.90 14.14 11.11
N ASP A 50 -5.02 15.46 11.13
CA ASP A 50 -5.91 16.21 10.24
C ASP A 50 -5.58 15.96 8.76
N GLN A 51 -4.28 15.94 8.42
CA GLN A 51 -3.84 15.61 7.07
C GLN A 51 -4.18 14.16 6.68
N GLY A 52 -4.08 13.21 7.62
CA GLY A 52 -4.49 11.82 7.44
C GLY A 52 -5.99 11.70 7.16
N ASP A 53 -6.82 12.36 7.97
CA ASP A 53 -8.29 12.34 7.82
C ASP A 53 -8.74 12.96 6.49
N ALA A 54 -8.17 14.11 6.12
CA ALA A 54 -8.46 14.76 4.86
C ALA A 54 -8.02 13.90 3.66
N TRP A 55 -6.84 13.27 3.74
CA TRP A 55 -6.35 12.40 2.68
C TRP A 55 -7.22 11.13 2.55
N ALA A 56 -7.56 10.47 3.66
CA ALA A 56 -8.47 9.33 3.66
C ALA A 56 -9.83 9.69 3.05
N SER A 57 -10.36 10.87 3.38
CA SER A 57 -11.62 11.39 2.82
C SER A 57 -11.56 11.54 1.31
N VAL A 58 -10.47 12.08 0.75
CA VAL A 58 -10.29 12.20 -0.70
C VAL A 58 -10.26 10.82 -1.37
N VAL A 59 -9.63 9.82 -0.75
CA VAL A 59 -9.61 8.45 -1.27
C VAL A 59 -11.02 7.86 -1.27
N VAL A 60 -11.72 7.93 -0.14
CA VAL A 60 -13.09 7.40 -0.01
C VAL A 60 -14.07 8.05 -0.98
N GLN A 61 -13.94 9.35 -1.23
CA GLN A 61 -14.81 10.07 -2.15
C GLN A 61 -14.59 9.68 -3.62
N ARG A 62 -13.36 9.30 -4.00
CA ARG A 62 -13.02 8.99 -5.40
C ARG A 62 -12.95 7.50 -5.71
N MET A 63 -12.88 6.65 -4.69
CA MET A 63 -12.77 5.21 -4.88
C MET A 63 -14.04 4.62 -5.51
N HIS A 64 -13.92 3.39 -6.01
CA HIS A 64 -15.04 2.62 -6.54
C HIS A 64 -15.18 1.32 -5.76
N GLY A 65 -16.42 0.85 -5.60
CA GLY A 65 -16.73 -0.35 -4.83
C GLY A 65 -17.08 -0.05 -3.38
N ASP A 66 -17.08 -1.09 -2.55
CA ASP A 66 -17.49 -1.04 -1.16
C ASP A 66 -16.36 -0.53 -0.24
N ILE A 67 -16.63 0.54 0.51
CA ILE A 67 -15.70 1.17 1.46
C ILE A 67 -15.30 0.21 2.59
N GLU A 68 -16.19 -0.70 3.00
CA GLU A 68 -15.92 -1.67 4.08
C GLU A 68 -14.73 -2.58 3.76
N THR A 69 -14.39 -2.72 2.47
CA THR A 69 -13.19 -3.43 2.00
C THR A 69 -11.89 -2.82 2.55
N LEU A 70 -11.90 -1.54 2.93
CA LEU A 70 -10.74 -0.83 3.46
C LEU A 70 -10.54 -1.02 4.98
N ALA A 71 -11.55 -1.46 5.72
CA ALA A 71 -11.49 -1.57 7.19
C ALA A 71 -10.32 -2.46 7.65
N GLY A 72 -10.12 -3.59 6.97
CA GLY A 72 -9.02 -4.52 7.27
C GLY A 72 -7.62 -3.92 7.08
N ILE A 73 -7.47 -2.85 6.29
CA ILE A 73 -6.21 -2.13 6.12
C ILE A 73 -5.94 -1.26 7.34
N ALA A 74 -6.93 -0.46 7.75
CA ALA A 74 -6.79 0.43 8.90
C ALA A 74 -6.46 -0.34 10.18
N GLU A 75 -7.09 -1.50 10.39
CA GLU A 75 -6.77 -2.38 11.51
C GLU A 75 -5.33 -2.90 11.49
N GLN A 76 -4.82 -3.33 10.33
CA GLN A 76 -3.43 -3.80 10.24
C GLN A 76 -2.45 -2.65 10.43
N VAL A 77 -2.73 -1.48 9.86
CA VAL A 77 -1.93 -0.28 10.08
C VAL A 77 -1.89 0.09 11.56
N GLN A 78 -3.02 -0.01 12.28
CA GLN A 78 -3.07 0.24 13.72
C GLN A 78 -2.19 -0.73 14.52
N ARG A 79 -2.25 -2.02 14.18
CA ARG A 79 -1.40 -3.05 14.81
C ARG A 79 0.09 -2.77 14.58
N GLU A 80 0.48 -2.45 13.35
CA GLU A 80 1.87 -2.11 13.02
C GLU A 80 2.33 -0.82 13.67
N ASN A 81 1.49 0.21 13.74
CA ASN A 81 1.85 1.50 14.35
C ASN A 81 1.96 1.40 15.89
N THR A 82 1.23 0.48 16.52
CA THR A 82 1.33 0.23 17.97
C THR A 82 2.60 -0.56 18.32
N ASN A 83 3.01 -1.49 17.46
CA ASN A 83 4.13 -2.41 17.71
C ASN A 83 5.45 -1.96 17.07
N GLY A 84 5.40 -1.03 16.12
CA GLY A 84 6.52 -0.67 15.27
C GLY A 84 7.37 0.45 15.85
N ASP A 85 8.68 0.32 15.68
CA ASP A 85 9.60 1.42 15.98
C ASP A 85 9.36 2.58 15.01
N MET A 86 9.18 3.78 15.56
CA MET A 86 9.10 5.01 14.79
C MET A 86 10.41 5.21 14.02
N ALA A 87 10.31 5.55 12.73
CA ALA A 87 11.49 5.90 11.95
C ALA A 87 12.18 7.13 12.59
N VAL A 88 13.50 7.08 12.75
CA VAL A 88 14.29 8.16 13.34
C VAL A 88 15.48 8.50 12.46
N MET A 89 15.75 9.80 12.28
CA MET A 89 17.02 10.29 11.78
C MET A 89 17.87 10.84 12.91
N ARG A 90 19.16 10.97 12.67
CA ARG A 90 20.07 11.71 13.54
C ARG A 90 19.68 13.20 13.57
N ASP A 91 19.55 13.78 14.76
CA ASP A 91 19.34 15.22 14.93
C ASP A 91 20.70 15.91 15.11
N GLU A 92 21.17 16.65 14.11
CA GLU A 92 22.46 17.36 14.20
C GLU A 92 22.41 18.53 15.21
N THR A 93 21.22 19.04 15.55
CA THR A 93 21.07 20.08 16.58
C THR A 93 21.04 19.49 17.98
N ARG A 94 20.67 18.20 18.11
CA ARG A 94 20.63 17.45 19.38
C ARG A 94 21.18 16.03 19.15
N PRO A 95 22.51 15.84 19.04
CA PRO A 95 23.11 14.58 18.58
C PRO A 95 22.79 13.32 19.42
N ARG A 96 22.33 13.51 20.66
CA ARG A 96 21.91 12.42 21.56
C ARG A 96 20.42 12.07 21.47
N GLN A 97 19.65 12.80 20.68
CA GLN A 97 18.21 12.59 20.48
C GLN A 97 17.98 12.27 19.00
N GLY A 98 17.30 11.17 18.71
CA GLY A 98 16.79 10.92 17.36
C GLY A 98 15.66 11.90 17.05
N LYS A 99 15.56 12.37 15.80
CA LYS A 99 14.40 13.10 15.32
C LYS A 99 13.41 12.10 14.70
N PRO A 100 12.20 11.95 15.25
CA PRO A 100 11.19 11.06 14.68
C PRO A 100 10.75 11.56 13.30
N LEU A 101 10.48 10.61 12.42
CA LEU A 101 10.05 10.82 11.04
C LEU A 101 8.69 10.14 10.81
N PRO A 102 7.60 10.65 11.41
CA PRO A 102 6.27 10.04 11.29
C PRO A 102 5.77 9.95 9.85
N VAL A 103 6.12 10.92 9.00
CA VAL A 103 5.76 10.89 7.57
C VAL A 103 6.49 9.76 6.84
N LEU A 104 7.78 9.53 7.15
CA LEU A 104 8.54 8.42 6.57
C LEU A 104 7.97 7.08 7.06
N HIS A 105 7.75 6.96 8.37
CA HIS A 105 7.15 5.77 8.97
C HIS A 105 5.82 5.40 8.30
N CYS A 106 4.92 6.38 8.11
CA CYS A 106 3.66 6.14 7.42
C CYS A 106 3.81 5.89 5.92
N GLY A 107 4.82 6.46 5.26
CA GLY A 107 5.12 6.16 3.86
C GLY A 107 5.59 4.72 3.65
N GLU A 108 6.35 4.17 4.61
CA GLU A 108 6.90 2.82 4.57
C GLU A 108 5.94 1.76 5.14
N VAL A 109 4.81 2.16 5.75
CA VAL A 109 3.84 1.23 6.36
C VAL A 109 3.28 0.23 5.34
N ILE A 110 3.15 0.65 4.08
CA ILE A 110 2.65 -0.20 2.98
C ILE A 110 3.58 -1.37 2.65
N ASP A 111 4.83 -1.28 3.07
CA ASP A 111 5.83 -2.31 2.84
C ASP A 111 5.85 -3.38 3.95
N ARG A 112 5.19 -3.13 5.08
CA ARG A 112 5.06 -4.10 6.18
C ARG A 112 4.28 -5.33 5.71
N PRO A 113 4.75 -6.57 5.98
CA PRO A 113 4.12 -7.78 5.42
C PRO A 113 2.61 -7.91 5.68
N ALA A 114 2.16 -7.61 6.90
CA ALA A 114 0.75 -7.70 7.26
C ALA A 114 -0.11 -6.65 6.54
N VAL A 115 0.39 -5.41 6.45
CA VAL A 115 -0.29 -4.31 5.74
C VAL A 115 -0.29 -4.57 4.24
N ARG A 116 0.83 -5.02 3.67
CA ARG A 116 0.92 -5.41 2.26
C ARG A 116 -0.08 -6.51 1.92
N ALA A 117 -0.24 -7.53 2.77
CA ALA A 117 -1.23 -8.58 2.56
C ALA A 117 -2.67 -8.02 2.57
N ALA A 118 -2.99 -7.12 3.50
CA ALA A 118 -4.30 -6.46 3.54
C ALA A 118 -4.55 -5.58 2.30
N ILE A 119 -3.54 -4.82 1.86
CA ILE A 119 -3.58 -4.03 0.61
C ILE A 119 -3.88 -4.94 -0.59
N GLN A 120 -3.16 -6.05 -0.75
CA GLN A 120 -3.38 -6.96 -1.88
C GLN A 120 -4.78 -7.58 -1.86
N LYS A 121 -5.28 -7.94 -0.67
CA LYS A 121 -6.66 -8.43 -0.51
C LYS A 121 -7.69 -7.37 -0.94
N ALA A 122 -7.52 -6.12 -0.51
CA ALA A 122 -8.43 -5.04 -0.87
C ALA A 122 -8.37 -4.69 -2.36
N ILE A 123 -7.17 -4.66 -2.96
CA ILE A 123 -7.01 -4.45 -4.41
C ILE A 123 -7.76 -5.53 -5.19
N ALA A 124 -7.62 -6.80 -4.81
CA ALA A 124 -8.29 -7.90 -5.50
C ALA A 124 -9.82 -7.78 -5.43
N ALA A 125 -10.35 -7.36 -4.28
CA ALA A 125 -11.79 -7.16 -4.08
C ALA A 125 -12.35 -5.93 -4.83
N LEU A 126 -11.60 -4.83 -4.88
CA LEU A 126 -12.06 -3.57 -5.50
C LEU A 126 -11.83 -3.53 -7.01
N ARG A 127 -10.88 -4.31 -7.54
CA ARG A 127 -10.49 -4.29 -8.97
C ARG A 127 -11.68 -4.34 -9.93
N PRO A 128 -12.69 -5.22 -9.78
CA PRO A 128 -13.82 -5.26 -10.71
C PRO A 128 -14.60 -3.94 -10.79
N SER A 129 -14.74 -3.21 -9.68
CA SER A 129 -15.44 -1.92 -9.64
C SER A 129 -14.67 -0.79 -10.31
N TYR A 130 -13.35 -0.92 -10.43
CA TYR A 130 -12.50 0.03 -11.15
C TYR A 130 -12.43 -0.27 -12.65
N GLU A 131 -12.52 -1.54 -13.04
CA GLU A 131 -12.46 -1.98 -14.45
C GLU A 131 -13.81 -1.86 -15.17
N SER A 132 -14.93 -1.81 -14.46
CA SER A 132 -16.27 -1.68 -15.04
C SER A 132 -16.61 -0.26 -15.53
N ARG A 133 -15.61 0.59 -15.77
CA ARG A 133 -15.77 1.98 -16.21
C ARG A 133 -15.06 2.25 -17.53
#